data_AF-A0A6A5UP99-F1
#
_entry.id   AF-A0A6A5UP99-F1
#
_cell.length_a   1.000
_cell.length_b   1.000
_cell.length_c   1.000
_cell.angle_alpha   90.00
_cell.angle_beta   90.00
_cell.angle_gamma   90.00
#
_symmetry.space_group_name_H-M   'P 1'
#
loop_
_entity.id
_entity.type
_entity.pdbx_description
1 polymer ?
#
loop_
_entity_poly.entity_id
_entity_poly.type
_entity_poly.pdbx_seq_one_letter_code
_entity_poly.pdbx_strand_id
1 'polypeptide(L)'
;MSPAALTTNAPSPASGKALSPKSSTKSVITPSSLLPEVPRDVIPAWVKPDLTRLLRVEHLEGDFASRSISLVDLPAGAIFARITNPTPASSAYTTVQASRALHIDLNCDLVYTNHSCLPTLVFDMQRWEVRVNPDLKEGLKAGDELTFFYPSTEYDMAQPFECRCGASECRGTIAGAKDMPLQVLRQYWLNSHIEELLQEKVG
;
A
#
# COMPACT_ATOMS: atom_id res chain seq x y z
N MET A 1 -19.76 -41.46 -15.71
CA MET A 1 -21.24 -41.49 -15.69
C MET A 1 -21.72 -40.11 -15.29
N SER A 2 -22.34 -39.39 -16.22
CA SER A 2 -23.05 -38.13 -15.94
C SER A 2 -24.50 -38.42 -15.54
N PRO A 3 -25.12 -37.54 -14.74
CA PRO A 3 -26.45 -37.02 -15.07
C PRO A 3 -26.49 -35.48 -14.85
N ALA A 4 -26.83 -34.67 -15.85
CA ALA A 4 -28.17 -34.29 -16.34
C ALA A 4 -28.80 -33.11 -15.55
N ALA A 5 -29.10 -32.04 -16.30
CA ALA A 5 -29.62 -30.75 -15.89
C ALA A 5 -31.13 -30.75 -15.60
N LEU A 6 -31.60 -29.80 -14.78
CA LEU A 6 -33.01 -29.43 -14.65
C LEU A 6 -33.16 -27.91 -14.56
N THR A 7 -33.92 -27.36 -15.52
CA THR A 7 -34.44 -25.99 -15.61
C THR A 7 -35.87 -25.94 -15.09
N THR A 8 -36.27 -24.91 -14.33
CA THR A 8 -37.68 -24.45 -14.26
C THR A 8 -37.76 -22.95 -13.97
N ASN A 9 -38.74 -22.28 -14.58
CA ASN A 9 -38.97 -20.83 -14.58
C ASN A 9 -40.18 -20.42 -13.71
N ALA A 10 -40.08 -19.20 -13.15
CA ALA A 10 -41.09 -18.17 -12.82
C ALA A 10 -42.13 -18.43 -11.68
N PRO A 11 -42.55 -17.38 -10.92
CA PRO A 11 -43.58 -16.45 -11.43
C PRO A 11 -43.39 -14.95 -11.11
N SER A 12 -44.10 -14.11 -11.87
CA SER A 12 -44.17 -12.64 -11.78
C SER A 12 -44.99 -12.13 -10.59
N PRO A 13 -44.68 -10.95 -10.00
CA PRO A 13 -45.59 -10.25 -9.10
C PRO A 13 -46.34 -9.09 -9.79
N ALA A 14 -47.56 -8.88 -9.29
CA ALA A 14 -48.63 -8.06 -9.83
C ALA A 14 -48.57 -6.56 -9.44
N SER A 15 -49.44 -5.78 -10.10
CA SER A 15 -49.49 -4.32 -10.21
C SER A 15 -50.29 -3.59 -9.10
N GLY A 16 -49.74 -2.47 -8.60
CA GLY A 16 -50.39 -1.21 -8.13
C GLY A 16 -51.24 -1.23 -6.84
N LYS A 17 -51.43 -0.16 -6.03
CA LYS A 17 -51.05 1.27 -5.97
C LYS A 17 -51.36 1.75 -4.52
N ALA A 18 -50.57 2.64 -3.89
CA ALA A 18 -51.07 3.64 -2.93
C ALA A 18 -50.05 4.74 -2.54
N LEU A 19 -50.41 5.99 -2.89
CA LEU A 19 -50.29 7.28 -2.17
C LEU A 19 -48.95 7.82 -1.64
N SER A 20 -48.73 9.09 -2.03
CA SER A 20 -47.56 9.96 -1.89
C SER A 20 -47.48 10.74 -0.56
N PRO A 21 -46.27 10.93 0.02
CA PRO A 21 -45.98 12.06 0.91
C PRO A 21 -45.40 13.24 0.12
N LYS A 22 -46.02 14.42 0.25
CA LYS A 22 -45.43 15.70 -0.16
C LYS A 22 -44.56 16.22 0.99
N SER A 23 -43.28 16.47 0.74
CA SER A 23 -42.47 17.36 1.58
C SER A 23 -41.55 18.18 0.68
N SER A 24 -41.87 19.47 0.59
CA SER A 24 -41.02 20.50 0.00
C SER A 24 -40.10 21.03 1.10
N THR A 25 -38.85 20.62 1.08
CA THR A 25 -37.74 21.45 1.55
C THR A 25 -36.64 21.30 0.51
N LYS A 26 -36.33 22.39 -0.19
CA LYS A 26 -35.46 22.44 -1.36
C LYS A 26 -34.14 21.69 -1.11
N SER A 27 -33.91 20.57 -1.80
CA SER A 27 -32.56 20.11 -2.06
C SER A 27 -31.91 21.11 -3.01
N VAL A 28 -30.87 21.80 -2.56
CA VAL A 28 -29.96 22.52 -3.43
C VAL A 28 -29.18 21.46 -4.21
N ILE A 29 -29.81 20.92 -5.26
CA ILE A 29 -29.13 20.13 -6.26
C ILE A 29 -28.54 21.13 -7.24
N THR A 30 -27.27 21.45 -7.02
CA THR A 30 -26.46 22.05 -8.07
C THR A 30 -26.48 21.08 -9.25
N PRO A 31 -27.01 21.46 -10.43
CA PRO A 31 -27.01 20.58 -11.59
C PRO A 31 -25.57 20.16 -11.90
N SER A 32 -25.36 18.89 -12.32
CA SER A 32 -24.03 18.37 -12.71
C SER A 32 -23.30 19.25 -13.73
N SER A 33 -24.02 20.12 -14.44
CA SER A 33 -23.47 21.11 -15.36
C SER A 33 -22.73 22.29 -14.70
N LEU A 34 -22.78 22.41 -13.37
CA LEU A 34 -22.09 23.46 -12.58
C LEU A 34 -20.99 22.88 -11.67
N LEU A 35 -20.76 21.56 -11.72
CA LEU A 35 -19.55 20.99 -11.15
C LEU A 35 -18.37 21.38 -12.04
N PRO A 36 -17.22 21.80 -11.48
CA PRO A 36 -16.00 21.96 -12.26
C PRO A 36 -15.73 20.66 -13.02
N GLU A 37 -15.40 20.76 -14.31
CA GLU A 37 -14.94 19.59 -15.06
C GLU A 37 -13.70 19.03 -14.36
N VAL A 38 -13.83 17.86 -13.74
CA VAL A 38 -12.66 17.10 -13.28
C VAL A 38 -11.91 16.67 -14.55
N PRO A 39 -10.61 16.95 -14.68
CA PRO A 39 -9.83 16.48 -15.81
C PRO A 39 -10.03 14.97 -15.97
N ARG A 40 -10.35 14.51 -17.19
CA ARG A 40 -10.64 13.09 -17.48
C ARG A 40 -9.44 12.15 -17.21
N ASP A 41 -8.29 12.72 -16.87
CA ASP A 41 -7.03 12.05 -16.58
C ASP A 41 -6.77 11.85 -15.07
N VAL A 42 -7.69 12.25 -14.19
CA VAL A 42 -7.53 12.11 -12.74
C VAL A 42 -8.42 11.01 -12.21
N ILE A 43 -7.78 9.93 -11.75
CA ILE A 43 -8.40 8.78 -11.10
C ILE A 43 -8.98 9.22 -9.73
N PRO A 44 -10.30 9.08 -9.48
CA PRO A 44 -10.92 9.39 -8.18
C PRO A 44 -10.37 8.54 -7.02
N ALA A 45 -10.41 9.06 -5.80
CA ALA A 45 -9.81 8.46 -4.60
C ALA A 45 -10.33 7.05 -4.18
N TRP A 46 -11.43 6.56 -4.78
CA TRP A 46 -11.97 5.20 -4.59
C TRP A 46 -11.64 4.24 -5.73
N VAL A 47 -11.04 4.73 -6.82
CA VAL A 47 -10.58 3.86 -7.88
C VAL A 47 -9.25 3.27 -7.42
N LYS A 48 -9.29 1.96 -7.15
CA LYS A 48 -8.13 1.09 -6.93
C LYS A 48 -6.99 1.58 -7.83
N PRO A 49 -5.86 2.05 -7.29
CA PRO A 49 -4.79 2.56 -8.12
C PRO A 49 -4.41 1.46 -9.10
N ASP A 50 -4.52 1.77 -10.38
CA ASP A 50 -4.04 0.88 -11.42
C ASP A 50 -2.52 0.86 -11.33
N LEU A 51 -2.01 -0.05 -10.49
CA LEU A 51 -0.57 -0.18 -10.23
C LEU A 51 0.20 -0.47 -11.51
N THR A 52 -0.45 -1.02 -12.56
CA THR A 52 0.19 -1.28 -13.85
C THR A 52 0.64 -0.01 -14.57
N ARG A 53 0.11 1.16 -14.18
CA ARG A 53 0.56 2.47 -14.67
C ARG A 53 1.64 3.10 -13.80
N LEU A 54 1.85 2.59 -12.59
CA LEU A 54 2.76 3.15 -11.59
C LEU A 54 4.04 2.33 -11.47
N LEU A 55 3.95 1.01 -11.60
CA LEU A 55 5.06 0.09 -11.47
C LEU A 55 4.94 -1.09 -12.44
N ARG A 56 6.09 -1.70 -12.73
CA ARG A 56 6.16 -3.06 -13.27
C ARG A 56 6.92 -3.95 -12.30
N VAL A 57 6.59 -5.23 -12.26
CA VAL A 57 7.36 -6.24 -11.54
C VAL A 57 8.29 -6.93 -12.54
N GLU A 58 9.57 -6.97 -12.23
CA GLU A 58 10.56 -7.76 -12.95
C GLU A 58 10.82 -9.05 -12.16
N HIS A 59 10.58 -10.21 -12.79
CA HIS A 59 10.90 -11.51 -12.22
C HIS A 59 12.26 -11.96 -12.75
N LEU A 60 13.30 -11.81 -11.93
CA LEU A 60 14.65 -12.24 -12.27
C LEU A 60 14.88 -13.68 -11.82
N GLU A 61 15.87 -14.35 -12.40
CA GLU A 61 16.26 -15.70 -11.99
C GLU A 61 16.87 -15.70 -10.57
N GLY A 62 16.51 -16.71 -9.78
CA GLY A 62 16.98 -16.90 -8.41
C GLY A 62 15.93 -16.61 -7.34
N ASP A 63 16.23 -17.00 -6.11
CA ASP A 63 15.33 -16.83 -4.97
C ASP A 63 15.26 -15.35 -4.56
N PHE A 64 14.05 -14.85 -4.32
CA PHE A 64 13.78 -13.46 -3.91
C PHE A 64 14.36 -12.41 -4.86
N ALA A 65 14.50 -12.75 -6.15
CA ALA A 65 15.11 -11.89 -7.15
C ALA A 65 14.09 -10.99 -7.89
N SER A 66 12.80 -11.10 -7.56
CA SER A 66 11.78 -10.21 -8.11
C SER A 66 11.93 -8.79 -7.55
N ARG A 67 11.67 -7.78 -8.37
CA ARG A 67 11.74 -6.37 -7.94
C ARG A 67 10.69 -5.51 -8.63
N SER A 68 10.20 -4.50 -7.92
CA SER A 68 9.29 -3.50 -8.46
C SER A 68 10.07 -2.30 -9.03
N ILE A 69 9.75 -1.88 -10.24
CA ILE A 69 10.36 -0.72 -10.91
C ILE A 69 9.31 0.35 -11.15
N SER A 70 9.63 1.61 -10.82
CA SER A 70 8.77 2.77 -11.10
C SER A 70 8.56 2.97 -12.60
N LEU A 71 7.33 3.31 -12.99
CA LEU A 71 6.98 3.74 -14.35
C LEU A 71 6.73 5.25 -14.43
N VAL A 72 6.86 5.97 -13.31
CA VAL A 72 6.50 7.39 -13.20
C VAL A 72 7.57 8.19 -12.48
N ASP A 73 7.59 9.49 -12.79
CA ASP A 73 8.35 10.48 -12.03
C ASP A 73 7.44 11.11 -10.97
N LEU A 74 7.92 11.20 -9.74
CA LEU A 74 7.19 11.83 -8.64
C LEU A 74 8.14 12.63 -7.74
N PRO A 75 7.75 13.82 -7.26
CA PRO A 75 8.59 14.57 -6.32
C PRO A 75 8.66 13.89 -4.95
N ALA A 76 9.68 14.24 -4.17
CA ALA A 76 9.84 13.80 -2.79
C ALA A 76 8.55 14.01 -1.96
N GLY A 77 8.16 13.02 -1.17
CA GLY A 77 6.97 13.07 -0.33
C GLY A 77 5.62 12.94 -1.06
N ALA A 78 5.59 12.84 -2.40
CA ALA A 78 4.36 12.59 -3.14
C ALA A 78 3.75 11.22 -2.79
N ILE A 79 2.44 11.09 -2.91
CA ILE A 79 1.78 9.78 -2.81
C ILE A 79 2.10 9.00 -4.08
N PHE A 80 2.74 7.84 -3.91
CA PHE A 80 2.98 6.88 -4.98
C PHE A 80 1.72 6.02 -5.21
N ALA A 81 1.19 5.40 -4.16
CA ALA A 81 -0.01 4.58 -4.21
C ALA A 81 -0.78 4.60 -2.88
N ARG A 82 -2.06 4.22 -2.92
CA ARG A 82 -2.87 3.96 -1.72
C ARG A 82 -3.00 2.44 -1.50
N ILE A 83 -2.99 2.00 -0.25
CA ILE A 83 -3.21 0.62 0.15
C ILE A 83 -4.72 0.43 0.34
N THR A 84 -5.42 -0.12 -0.66
CA THR A 84 -6.90 -0.05 -0.71
C THR A 84 -7.65 -1.36 -0.41
N ASN A 85 -6.97 -2.51 -0.44
CA ASN A 85 -7.62 -3.82 -0.20
C ASN A 85 -6.75 -4.78 0.64
N PRO A 86 -6.15 -4.33 1.76
CA PRO A 86 -5.37 -5.21 2.59
C PRO A 86 -6.26 -6.21 3.34
N THR A 87 -5.72 -7.39 3.66
CA THR A 87 -6.39 -8.37 4.53
C THR A 87 -5.51 -8.70 5.72
N PRO A 88 -6.06 -8.87 6.94
CA PRO A 88 -5.29 -9.34 8.08
C PRO A 88 -4.60 -10.68 7.78
N ALA A 89 -3.36 -10.82 8.24
CA ALA A 89 -2.54 -12.01 8.04
C ALA A 89 -1.71 -12.31 9.29
N SER A 90 -1.17 -13.52 9.38
CA SER A 90 -0.13 -13.84 10.35
C SER A 90 1.22 -13.34 9.82
N SER A 91 2.13 -12.92 10.72
CA SER A 91 3.44 -12.43 10.32
C SER A 91 4.19 -13.45 9.46
N ALA A 92 4.54 -13.02 8.24
CA ALA A 92 5.28 -13.78 7.24
C ALA A 92 6.10 -12.84 6.35
N TYR A 93 7.01 -13.38 5.54
CA TYR A 93 7.94 -12.58 4.73
C TYR A 93 7.26 -11.69 3.68
N THR A 94 6.01 -11.97 3.30
CA THR A 94 5.21 -11.17 2.35
C THR A 94 4.26 -10.17 3.01
N THR A 95 4.16 -10.21 4.34
CA THR A 95 3.22 -9.36 5.09
C THR A 95 3.89 -8.09 5.58
N VAL A 96 3.09 -7.06 5.83
CA VAL A 96 3.55 -5.80 6.42
C VAL A 96 2.87 -5.61 7.77
N GLN A 97 3.62 -5.25 8.80
CA GLN A 97 3.09 -4.82 10.08
C GLN A 97 2.47 -3.43 9.95
N ALA A 98 1.15 -3.36 10.09
CA ALA A 98 0.38 -2.12 9.98
C ALA A 98 0.07 -1.46 11.33
N SER A 99 0.15 -2.22 12.42
CA SER A 99 0.10 -1.71 13.79
C SER A 99 0.75 -2.70 14.75
N ARG A 100 0.73 -2.40 16.06
CA ARG A 100 1.26 -3.31 17.10
C ARG A 100 0.75 -4.74 16.98
N ALA A 101 -0.54 -4.92 16.68
CA ALA A 101 -1.23 -6.21 16.70
C ALA A 101 -1.78 -6.64 15.33
N LEU A 102 -1.37 -5.97 14.24
CA LEU A 102 -1.90 -6.21 12.90
C LEU A 102 -0.76 -6.36 11.90
N HIS A 103 -0.71 -7.55 11.28
CA HIS A 103 -0.03 -7.78 10.01
C HIS A 103 -1.07 -7.89 8.89
N ILE A 104 -0.68 -7.46 7.70
CA ILE A 104 -1.55 -7.47 6.51
C ILE A 104 -0.85 -8.12 5.32
N ASP A 105 -1.64 -8.79 4.48
CA ASP A 105 -1.32 -8.99 3.07
C ASP A 105 -1.78 -7.77 2.27
N LEU A 106 -0.92 -7.26 1.39
CA LEU A 106 -1.20 -6.09 0.55
C LEU A 106 -2.17 -6.41 -0.60
N ASN A 107 -2.30 -7.69 -0.98
CA ASN A 107 -3.15 -8.18 -2.08
C ASN A 107 -2.92 -7.47 -3.43
N CYS A 108 -1.70 -7.00 -3.67
CA CYS A 108 -1.30 -6.31 -4.89
C CYS A 108 0.23 -6.31 -5.06
N ASP A 109 0.70 -5.84 -6.22
CA ASP A 109 2.11 -5.90 -6.64
C ASP A 109 3.08 -5.07 -5.76
N LEU A 110 2.56 -4.24 -4.85
CA LEU A 110 3.38 -3.58 -3.83
C LEU A 110 4.14 -4.59 -2.94
N VAL A 111 3.70 -5.85 -2.89
CA VAL A 111 4.40 -6.96 -2.21
C VAL A 111 5.81 -7.20 -2.73
N TYR A 112 6.12 -6.81 -3.98
CA TYR A 112 7.45 -6.96 -4.59
C TYR A 112 8.38 -5.76 -4.34
N THR A 113 7.98 -4.84 -3.45
CA THR A 113 8.83 -3.70 -3.06
C THR A 113 9.91 -4.19 -2.10
N ASN A 114 11.16 -4.21 -2.57
CA ASN A 114 12.27 -4.77 -1.82
C ASN A 114 12.80 -3.84 -0.71
N HIS A 115 13.66 -4.39 0.14
CA HIS A 115 14.38 -3.61 1.13
C HIS A 115 15.51 -2.78 0.49
N SER A 116 15.67 -1.53 0.96
CA SER A 116 16.93 -0.79 0.81
C SER A 116 17.26 -0.01 2.08
N CYS A 117 18.57 0.08 2.39
CA CYS A 117 19.09 0.96 3.42
C CYS A 117 19.13 2.45 2.99
N LEU A 118 18.93 2.71 1.69
CA LEU A 118 18.68 4.04 1.11
C LEU A 118 17.37 3.94 0.28
N PRO A 119 16.20 3.96 0.95
CA PRO A 119 14.93 3.61 0.31
C PRO A 119 14.38 4.72 -0.59
N THR A 120 13.69 4.34 -1.65
CA THR A 120 12.99 5.26 -2.56
C THR A 120 11.57 5.60 -2.09
N LEU A 121 10.96 4.73 -1.27
CA LEU A 121 9.60 4.85 -0.76
C LEU A 121 9.53 4.73 0.77
N VAL A 122 8.42 5.22 1.33
CA VAL A 122 7.97 4.97 2.71
C VAL A 122 6.57 4.38 2.70
N PHE A 123 6.35 3.38 3.55
CA PHE A 123 5.04 2.76 3.77
C PHE A 123 4.41 3.39 5.00
N ASP A 124 3.54 4.38 4.78
CA ASP A 124 2.80 5.09 5.82
C ASP A 124 1.54 4.32 6.17
N MET A 125 1.64 3.49 7.22
CA MET A 125 0.55 2.62 7.66
C MET A 125 -0.51 3.34 8.46
N GLN A 126 -0.19 4.52 9.02
CA GLN A 126 -1.19 5.37 9.64
C GLN A 126 -2.15 5.95 8.61
N ARG A 127 -1.64 6.29 7.42
CA ARG A 127 -2.44 6.87 6.31
C ARG A 127 -2.89 5.86 5.27
N TRP A 128 -2.38 4.63 5.32
CA TRP A 128 -2.59 3.61 4.28
C TRP A 128 -2.09 4.07 2.91
N GLU A 129 -0.91 4.70 2.91
CA GLU A 129 -0.29 5.30 1.73
C GLU A 129 1.14 4.82 1.56
N VAL A 130 1.53 4.54 0.32
CA VAL A 130 2.94 4.42 -0.09
C VAL A 130 3.34 5.75 -0.69
N ARG A 131 4.41 6.35 -0.16
CA ARG A 131 4.85 7.70 -0.54
C ARG A 131 6.29 7.67 -0.99
N VAL A 132 6.67 8.57 -1.90
CA VAL A 132 8.07 8.80 -2.22
C VAL A 132 8.77 9.26 -0.96
N ASN A 133 9.93 8.67 -0.65
CA ASN A 133 10.69 9.03 0.53
C ASN A 133 10.96 10.56 0.52
N PRO A 134 10.55 11.31 1.56
CA PRO A 134 10.76 12.75 1.62
C PRO A 134 12.25 13.15 1.59
N ASP A 135 13.16 12.27 2.00
CA ASP A 135 14.61 12.50 1.97
C ASP A 135 15.23 12.26 0.58
N LEU A 136 14.49 11.65 -0.36
CA LEU A 136 14.91 11.48 -1.74
C LEU A 136 14.75 12.80 -2.51
N LYS A 137 15.70 13.72 -2.34
CA LYS A 137 15.62 15.12 -2.81
C LYS A 137 15.28 15.29 -4.29
N GLU A 138 15.79 14.41 -5.16
CA GLU A 138 15.53 14.46 -6.61
C GLU A 138 14.15 13.92 -6.99
N GLY A 139 13.41 13.37 -6.03
CA GLY A 139 12.20 12.59 -6.24
C GLY A 139 12.48 11.21 -6.81
N LEU A 140 11.41 10.46 -7.01
CA LEU A 140 11.41 9.17 -7.69
C LEU A 140 11.40 9.41 -9.21
N LYS A 141 12.17 8.62 -9.96
CA LYS A 141 12.18 8.61 -11.43
C LYS A 141 11.64 7.31 -11.99
N ALA A 142 11.07 7.37 -13.19
CA ALA A 142 10.75 6.19 -13.96
C ALA A 142 12.03 5.39 -14.23
N GLY A 143 11.98 4.08 -13.96
CA GLY A 143 13.14 3.21 -14.02
C GLY A 143 13.83 2.96 -12.67
N ASP A 144 13.55 3.78 -11.64
CA ASP A 144 14.08 3.54 -10.29
C ASP A 144 13.46 2.28 -9.68
N GLU A 145 14.25 1.53 -8.93
CA GLU A 145 13.73 0.44 -8.11
C GLU A 145 12.91 0.99 -6.94
N LEU A 146 11.74 0.43 -6.75
CA LEU A 146 10.86 0.73 -5.62
C LEU A 146 11.34 -0.08 -4.42
N THR A 147 11.84 0.64 -3.42
CA THR A 147 12.39 0.04 -2.21
C THR A 147 11.92 0.80 -0.97
N PHE A 148 11.78 0.10 0.16
CA PHE A 148 11.52 0.74 1.43
C PHE A 148 12.37 0.13 2.55
N PHE A 149 12.49 0.85 3.66
CA PHE A 149 13.28 0.38 4.79
C PHE A 149 12.41 -0.52 5.67
N TYR A 150 12.51 -1.84 5.52
CA TYR A 150 11.64 -2.80 6.24
C TYR A 150 11.49 -2.55 7.77
N PRO A 151 12.54 -2.21 8.53
CA PRO A 151 12.38 -1.89 9.96
C PRO A 151 11.51 -0.65 10.26
N SER A 152 11.13 0.15 9.24
CA SER A 152 10.13 1.22 9.40
C SER A 152 8.71 0.70 9.62
N THR A 153 8.41 -0.53 9.21
CA THR A 153 7.12 -1.19 9.45
C THR A 153 7.28 -2.36 10.42
N GLU A 154 8.36 -3.14 10.30
CA GLU A 154 8.55 -4.38 11.06
C GLU A 154 9.37 -4.19 12.34
N TYR A 155 8.75 -4.44 13.50
CA TYR A 155 9.46 -4.44 14.78
C TYR A 155 10.32 -5.69 14.92
N ASP A 156 9.75 -6.84 14.58
CA ASP A 156 10.38 -8.16 14.59
C ASP A 156 10.08 -8.84 13.26
N MET A 157 11.11 -9.13 12.47
CA MET A 157 10.90 -9.76 11.17
C MET A 157 10.73 -11.27 11.31
N ALA A 158 9.69 -11.82 10.67
CA ALA A 158 9.47 -13.26 10.58
C ALA A 158 10.66 -14.01 9.95
N GLN A 159 11.39 -13.35 9.04
CA GLN A 159 12.55 -13.91 8.37
C GLN A 159 13.65 -12.84 8.19
N PRO A 160 14.63 -12.77 9.10
CA PRO A 160 15.81 -11.94 8.92
C PRO A 160 16.64 -12.37 7.70
N PHE A 161 17.36 -11.42 7.08
CA PHE A 161 18.15 -11.68 5.88
C PHE A 161 19.40 -10.79 5.78
N GLU A 162 20.38 -11.24 4.99
CA GLU A 162 21.56 -10.45 4.63
C GLU A 162 21.22 -9.43 3.53
N CYS A 163 21.35 -8.14 3.81
CA CYS A 163 21.01 -7.09 2.86
C CYS A 163 21.99 -7.03 1.68
N ARG A 164 21.44 -6.92 0.48
CA ARG A 164 22.17 -6.80 -0.78
C ARG A 164 21.78 -5.54 -1.57
N CYS A 165 21.27 -4.51 -0.88
CA CYS A 165 20.75 -3.30 -1.54
C CYS A 165 21.80 -2.45 -2.26
N GLY A 166 23.10 -2.64 -1.99
CA GLY A 166 24.18 -1.92 -2.64
C GLY A 166 24.37 -0.45 -2.20
N ALA A 167 23.58 0.05 -1.24
CA ALA A 167 23.76 1.39 -0.69
C ALA A 167 25.12 1.53 0.02
N SER A 168 25.73 2.72 -0.06
CA SER A 168 27.04 3.01 0.56
C SER A 168 27.05 2.80 2.07
N GLU A 169 25.94 3.11 2.74
CA GLU A 169 25.73 2.88 4.17
C GLU A 169 24.77 1.71 4.42
N CYS A 170 25.01 0.58 3.77
CA CYS A 170 24.26 -0.66 3.98
C CYS A 170 24.36 -1.13 5.44
N ARG A 171 23.25 -1.60 6.02
CA ARG A 171 23.17 -2.04 7.41
C ARG A 171 23.51 -3.53 7.61
N GLY A 172 23.84 -4.26 6.54
CA GLY A 172 24.15 -5.69 6.61
C GLY A 172 22.89 -6.50 6.89
N THR A 173 22.84 -7.24 7.99
CA THR A 173 21.67 -8.05 8.34
C THR A 173 20.47 -7.19 8.73
N ILE A 174 19.29 -7.52 8.19
CA ILE A 174 18.01 -6.87 8.51
C ILE A 174 17.13 -7.87 9.27
N ALA A 175 16.79 -7.56 10.52
CA ALA A 175 16.01 -8.43 11.42
C ALA A 175 14.77 -7.75 12.03
N GLY A 176 14.46 -6.52 11.61
CA GLY A 176 13.42 -5.68 12.21
C GLY A 176 13.99 -4.61 13.14
N ALA A 177 13.14 -3.69 13.58
CA ALA A 177 13.55 -2.53 14.36
C ALA A 177 14.09 -2.90 15.75
N LYS A 178 13.57 -3.96 16.37
CA LYS A 178 13.91 -4.34 17.75
C LYS A 178 15.41 -4.57 17.94
N ASP A 179 16.09 -5.10 16.93
CA ASP A 179 17.51 -5.50 17.01
C ASP A 179 18.47 -4.47 16.41
N MET A 180 17.96 -3.34 15.93
CA MET A 180 18.77 -2.28 15.34
C MET A 180 19.11 -1.17 16.36
N PRO A 181 20.33 -0.60 16.33
CA PRO A 181 20.67 0.51 17.22
C PRO A 181 19.77 1.72 17.00
N LEU A 182 19.26 2.32 18.08
CA LEU A 182 18.37 3.50 18.01
C LEU A 182 18.98 4.67 17.25
N GLN A 183 20.30 4.86 17.31
CA GLN A 183 20.99 5.92 16.56
C GLN A 183 20.91 5.72 15.04
N VAL A 184 20.84 4.47 14.59
CA VAL A 184 20.64 4.14 13.17
C VAL A 184 19.18 4.37 12.79
N LEU A 185 18.24 3.89 13.60
CA LEU A 185 16.80 4.02 13.36
C LEU A 185 16.34 5.49 13.27
N ARG A 186 16.94 6.40 14.03
CA ARG A 186 16.66 7.86 13.96
C ARG A 186 16.98 8.51 12.60
N GLN A 187 17.72 7.82 11.72
CA GLN A 187 18.03 8.30 10.38
C GLN A 187 16.93 7.96 9.38
N TYR A 188 15.92 7.18 9.79
CA TYR A 188 14.84 6.72 8.94
C TYR A 188 13.51 7.26 9.43
N TRP A 189 12.58 7.42 8.49
CA TRP A 189 11.17 7.54 8.82
C TRP A 189 10.65 6.20 9.36
N LEU A 190 9.95 6.22 10.50
CA LEU A 190 9.37 5.04 11.14
C LEU A 190 7.87 5.24 11.30
N ASN A 191 7.09 4.16 11.20
CA ASN A 191 5.69 4.19 11.59
C ASN A 191 5.56 4.38 13.12
N SER A 192 4.47 5.00 13.55
CA SER A 192 4.22 5.29 14.97
C SER A 192 4.25 4.03 15.85
N HIS A 193 3.71 2.90 15.36
CA HIS A 193 3.72 1.65 16.12
C HIS A 193 5.13 1.11 16.35
N ILE A 194 6.08 1.40 15.46
CA ILE A 194 7.50 1.05 15.66
C ILE A 194 8.12 1.93 16.73
N GLU A 195 7.87 3.25 16.66
CA GLU A 195 8.38 4.19 17.67
C GLU A 195 7.87 3.85 19.06
N GLU A 196 6.58 3.52 19.20
CA GLU A 196 5.96 3.09 20.45
C GLU A 196 6.61 1.81 21.00
N LEU A 197 6.78 0.78 20.17
CA LEU A 197 7.41 -0.49 20.55
C LEU A 197 8.87 -0.32 20.97
N LEU A 198 9.61 0.58 20.31
CA LEU A 198 10.99 0.89 20.66
C LEU A 198 11.10 1.65 22.00
N GLN A 199 10.17 2.56 22.28
CA GLN A 199 10.12 3.29 23.54
C GLN A 199 9.86 2.33 24.72
N GLU A 200 8.95 1.38 24.57
CA GLU A 200 8.66 0.36 25.59
C GLU A 200 9.85 -0.54 25.90
N LYS A 201 10.72 -0.82 24.92
CA LYS A 201 11.92 -1.63 25.14
C LYS A 201 12.97 -0.93 26.03
N VAL A 202 12.97 0.41 26.02
CA VAL A 202 13.95 1.23 26.75
C VAL A 202 13.47 1.58 28.17
N GLY A 203 12.16 1.56 28.40
CA GLY A 203 11.52 1.79 29.71
C GLY A 203 11.52 0.56 30.61
#